data_AF-A0A1C6BHK4-F1
#
_entry.id   AF-A0A1C6BHK4-F1
#
_cell.length_a   1.000
_cell.length_b   1.000
_cell.length_c   1.000
_cell.angle_alpha   90.00
_cell.angle_beta   90.00
_cell.angle_gamma   90.00
#
_symmetry.space_group_name_H-M   'P 1'
#
loop_
_entity.id
_entity.type
_entity.pdbx_description
1 polymer ?
#
loop_
_entity_poly.entity_id
_entity_poly.type
_entity_poly.pdbx_seq_one_letter_code
_entity_poly.pdbx_strand_id
1 'polypeptide(L)'
;MIQITCEICMDLIPLVQDGVAAGDSVSAVEQHIQSCPQCRAMWEGQIPHSADSGRILEKVRHRTRVFMGIVLMFGIFFGLSLTAGSGLFLNSLIMPVIGSIGYCLFRWKSLYLTPCLLFATHLGTNVLKMFRGTEHLDLASLLLWSALYAVFAAIGTVIAGLLHIVFRKINY
;
A
#
# COMPACT_ATOMS: atom_id res chain seq x y z
N MET A 1 23.05 -22.47 -36.04
CA MET A 1 22.13 -23.10 -35.07
C MET A 1 22.40 -22.48 -33.72
N ILE A 2 21.44 -21.75 -33.14
CA ILE A 2 21.59 -21.14 -31.82
C ILE A 2 21.34 -22.27 -30.80
N GLN A 3 22.41 -22.89 -30.34
CA GLN A 3 22.34 -23.97 -29.36
C GLN A 3 22.27 -23.36 -27.96
N ILE A 4 21.05 -23.05 -27.48
CA ILE A 4 20.84 -22.75 -26.06
C ILE A 4 20.85 -24.03 -25.25
N THR A 5 21.43 -23.99 -24.05
CA THR A 5 21.42 -25.13 -23.13
C THR A 5 20.04 -25.32 -22.52
N CYS A 6 19.74 -26.54 -22.02
CA CYS A 6 18.47 -26.81 -21.36
C CYS A 6 18.23 -25.89 -20.16
N GLU A 7 19.27 -25.53 -19.40
CA GLU A 7 19.16 -24.59 -18.27
C GLU A 7 18.70 -23.20 -18.72
N ILE A 8 19.35 -22.67 -19.76
CA ILE A 8 18.97 -21.37 -20.35
C ILE A 8 17.55 -21.44 -20.92
N CYS A 9 17.17 -22.56 -21.55
CA CYS A 9 15.81 -22.73 -22.07
C CYS A 9 14.77 -22.75 -20.95
N MET A 10 15.05 -23.41 -19.82
CA MET A 10 14.14 -23.47 -18.67
C MET A 10 13.97 -22.10 -18.00
N ASP A 11 15.05 -21.33 -17.90
CA ASP A 11 14.99 -19.96 -17.38
C ASP A 11 14.19 -19.03 -18.30
N LEU A 12 14.30 -19.20 -19.62
CA LEU A 12 13.61 -18.35 -20.60
C LEU A 12 12.13 -18.72 -20.78
N ILE A 13 11.72 -19.97 -20.55
CA ILE A 13 10.32 -20.42 -20.73
C ILE A 13 9.31 -19.50 -20.01
N PRO A 14 9.48 -19.16 -18.70
CA PRO A 14 8.60 -18.22 -18.02
C PRO A 14 8.59 -16.82 -18.65
N LEU A 15 9.73 -16.28 -19.06
CA LEU A 15 9.79 -14.95 -19.70
C LEU A 15 9.09 -14.90 -21.06
N VAL A 16 9.15 -16.00 -21.81
CA VAL A 16 8.43 -16.15 -23.08
C VAL A 16 6.93 -16.28 -22.84
N GLN A 17 6.51 -17.07 -21.85
CA GLN A 17 5.09 -17.21 -21.47
C GLN A 17 4.49 -15.91 -20.91
N ASP A 18 5.29 -15.12 -20.20
CA ASP A 18 4.91 -13.81 -19.67
C ASP A 18 4.95 -12.68 -20.73
N GLY A 19 5.41 -12.98 -21.97
CA GLY A 19 5.46 -12.02 -23.08
C GLY A 19 6.51 -10.91 -22.95
N VAL A 20 7.48 -11.07 -22.05
CA VAL A 20 8.53 -10.07 -21.76
C VAL A 20 9.87 -10.39 -22.44
N ALA A 21 10.01 -11.57 -23.03
CA ALA A 21 11.22 -11.99 -23.72
C ALA A 21 11.43 -11.27 -25.07
N ALA A 22 12.70 -11.02 -25.42
CA ALA A 22 13.07 -10.50 -26.74
C ALA A 22 12.79 -11.55 -27.85
N GLY A 23 12.52 -11.10 -29.08
CA GLY A 23 12.15 -11.99 -30.20
C GLY A 23 13.18 -13.09 -30.51
N ASP A 24 14.47 -12.80 -30.34
CA ASP A 24 15.56 -13.78 -30.49
C ASP A 24 15.48 -14.89 -29.44
N SER A 25 15.11 -14.54 -28.21
CA SER A 25 14.93 -15.50 -27.10
C SER A 25 13.68 -16.36 -27.30
N VAL A 26 12.60 -15.79 -27.83
CA VAL A 26 11.37 -16.55 -28.19
C VAL A 26 11.70 -17.59 -29.25
N SER A 27 12.35 -17.18 -30.34
CA SER A 27 12.71 -18.07 -31.44
C SER A 27 13.68 -19.18 -31.00
N ALA A 28 14.62 -18.86 -30.10
CA ALA A 28 15.56 -19.84 -29.56
C ALA A 28 14.87 -20.91 -28.69
N VAL A 29 13.89 -20.51 -27.86
CA VAL A 29 13.11 -21.43 -27.02
C VAL A 29 12.19 -22.31 -27.86
N GLU A 30 11.49 -21.75 -28.85
CA GLU A 30 10.64 -22.52 -29.76
C GLU A 30 11.41 -23.59 -30.53
N GLN A 31 12.61 -23.26 -31.03
CA GLN A 31 13.49 -24.22 -31.69
C GLN A 31 13.97 -25.32 -30.73
N HIS A 32 14.34 -24.95 -29.50
CA HIS A 32 14.85 -25.91 -28.52
C HIS A 32 13.76 -26.91 -28.06
N ILE A 33 12.54 -26.45 -27.81
CA ILE A 33 11.38 -27.28 -27.40
C ILE A 33 11.00 -28.32 -28.47
N GLN A 34 11.21 -28.01 -29.75
CA GLN A 34 10.99 -28.98 -30.82
C GLN A 34 11.94 -30.17 -30.73
N SER A 35 13.19 -29.94 -30.30
CA SER A 35 14.23 -30.97 -30.18
C SER A 35 14.31 -31.65 -28.81
N CYS A 36 13.93 -30.98 -27.73
CA CYS A 36 14.12 -31.44 -26.36
C CYS A 36 12.79 -31.81 -25.67
N PRO A 37 12.55 -33.11 -25.35
CA PRO A 37 11.30 -33.54 -24.73
C PRO A 37 11.13 -33.03 -23.29
N GLN A 38 12.23 -32.80 -22.56
CA GLN A 38 12.19 -32.27 -21.19
C GLN A 38 11.72 -30.81 -21.15
N CYS A 39 12.26 -29.95 -22.02
CA CYS A 39 11.83 -28.56 -22.14
C CYS A 39 10.40 -28.45 -22.69
N ARG A 40 9.98 -29.39 -23.55
CA ARG A 40 8.59 -29.48 -24.02
C ARG A 40 7.60 -29.81 -22.89
N ALA A 41 7.92 -30.78 -22.04
CA ALA A 41 7.08 -31.11 -20.89
C ALA A 41 6.92 -29.92 -19.91
N MET A 42 7.96 -29.10 -19.76
CA MET A 42 7.90 -27.86 -18.98
C MET A 42 7.01 -26.80 -19.65
N TRP A 43 7.12 -26.63 -20.97
CA TRP A 43 6.30 -25.71 -21.76
C TRP A 43 4.81 -26.06 -21.73
N GLU A 44 4.48 -27.35 -21.81
CA GLU A 44 3.11 -27.87 -21.74
C GLU A 44 2.51 -27.87 -20.32
N GLY A 45 3.27 -27.39 -19.31
CA GLY A 45 2.78 -27.27 -17.93
C GLY A 45 2.68 -28.58 -17.17
N GLN A 46 3.31 -29.66 -17.64
CA GLN A 46 3.34 -30.96 -16.94
C GLN A 46 4.29 -30.96 -15.73
N ILE A 47 5.22 -29.99 -15.68
CA ILE A 47 6.03 -29.71 -14.50
C ILE A 47 5.33 -28.56 -13.76
N PRO A 48 4.98 -28.72 -12.47
CA PRO A 48 4.31 -27.66 -11.73
C PRO A 48 5.19 -26.41 -11.77
N HIS A 49 4.69 -25.38 -12.45
CA HIS A 49 5.25 -24.05 -12.39
C HIS A 49 5.39 -23.68 -10.92
N SER A 50 6.55 -23.16 -10.50
CA SER A 50 6.78 -22.66 -9.15
C SER A 50 6.02 -21.33 -8.94
N ALA A 51 4.73 -21.34 -9.20
CA ALA A 51 3.78 -20.25 -8.97
C ALA A 51 3.44 -20.16 -7.48
N ASP A 52 4.44 -19.99 -6.62
CA ASP A 52 4.25 -19.50 -5.23
C ASP A 52 4.43 -17.97 -5.15
N SER A 53 4.80 -17.32 -6.26
CA SER A 53 4.95 -15.86 -6.37
C SER A 53 3.65 -15.11 -6.01
N GLY A 54 2.49 -15.61 -6.40
CA GLY A 54 1.19 -15.03 -6.01
C GLY A 54 0.92 -15.08 -4.51
N ARG A 55 1.22 -16.21 -3.85
CA ARG A 55 1.01 -16.40 -2.40
C ARG A 55 2.01 -15.60 -1.58
N ILE A 56 3.26 -15.46 -2.05
CA ILE A 56 4.26 -14.57 -1.43
C ILE A 56 3.81 -13.11 -1.55
N LEU A 57 3.35 -12.68 -2.73
CA LEU A 57 2.86 -11.32 -2.94
C LEU A 57 1.65 -10.99 -2.07
N GLU A 58 0.73 -11.94 -1.90
CA GLU A 58 -0.45 -11.77 -1.05
C GLU A 58 -0.08 -11.65 0.43
N LYS A 59 0.85 -12.49 0.92
CA LYS A 59 1.39 -12.39 2.28
C LYS A 59 2.11 -11.06 2.51
N VAL A 60 2.92 -10.63 1.55
CA VAL A 60 3.62 -9.33 1.62
C VAL A 60 2.60 -8.19 1.63
N ARG A 61 1.63 -8.18 0.71
CA ARG A 61 0.59 -7.15 0.65
C ARG A 61 -0.25 -7.09 1.92
N HIS A 62 -0.56 -8.24 2.53
CA HIS A 62 -1.26 -8.30 3.80
C HIS A 62 -0.41 -7.68 4.93
N ARG A 63 0.86 -8.09 5.05
CA ARG A 63 1.80 -7.53 6.05
C ARG A 63 1.98 -6.03 5.87
N THR A 64 2.13 -5.55 4.64
CA THR A 64 2.25 -4.11 4.34
C THR A 64 0.98 -3.35 4.73
N ARG A 65 -0.21 -3.88 4.46
CA ARG A 65 -1.47 -3.26 4.89
C ARG A 65 -1.60 -3.19 6.40
N VAL A 66 -1.26 -4.27 7.12
CA VAL A 66 -1.28 -4.27 8.59
C VAL A 66 -0.28 -3.26 9.15
N PHE A 67 0.94 -3.22 8.62
CA PHE A 67 1.96 -2.26 9.02
C PHE A 67 1.51 -0.80 8.79
N MET A 68 0.96 -0.49 7.62
CA MET A 68 0.38 0.83 7.32
C MET A 68 -0.76 1.19 8.28
N GLY A 69 -1.59 0.22 8.67
CA GLY A 69 -2.65 0.41 9.67
C GLY A 69 -2.10 0.77 11.05
N ILE A 70 -1.03 0.10 11.48
CA ILE A 70 -0.34 0.40 12.76
C ILE A 70 0.28 1.80 12.72
N VAL A 71 0.96 2.16 11.62
CA VAL A 71 1.53 3.50 11.45
C VAL A 71 0.44 4.58 11.46
N LEU A 72 -0.72 4.30 10.86
CA LEU A 72 -1.86 5.21 10.88
C LEU A 72 -2.39 5.43 12.32
N MET A 73 -2.60 4.35 13.09
CA MET A 73 -3.00 4.44 14.50
C MET A 73 -1.98 5.23 15.33
N PHE A 74 -0.70 4.90 15.18
CA PHE A 74 0.39 5.54 15.92
C PHE A 74 0.49 7.03 15.56
N GLY A 75 0.41 7.36 14.27
CA GLY A 75 0.44 8.74 13.79
C GLY A 75 -0.71 9.57 14.34
N ILE A 76 -1.93 9.00 14.39
CA ILE A 76 -3.10 9.68 14.97
C ILE A 76 -2.87 9.97 16.45
N PHE A 77 -2.45 8.98 17.22
CA PHE A 77 -2.22 9.15 18.66
C PHE A 77 -1.07 10.13 18.94
N PHE A 78 0.01 10.01 18.18
CA PHE A 78 1.17 10.90 18.28
C PHE A 78 0.81 12.34 17.91
N GLY A 79 0.07 12.55 16.81
CA GLY A 79 -0.38 13.87 16.39
C GLY A 79 -1.33 14.51 17.42
N LEU A 80 -2.24 13.72 18.00
CA LEU A 80 -3.09 14.21 19.09
C LEU A 80 -2.27 14.62 20.33
N SER A 81 -1.25 13.84 20.70
CA SER A 81 -0.37 14.15 21.83
C SER A 81 0.37 15.48 21.65
N LEU A 82 0.83 15.78 20.42
CA LEU A 82 1.53 17.02 20.09
C LEU A 82 0.62 18.27 20.09
N THR A 83 -0.71 18.09 20.06
CA THR A 83 -1.67 19.21 20.05
C THR A 83 -1.58 20.07 21.31
N ALA A 84 -1.10 19.51 22.42
CA ALA A 84 -0.95 20.21 23.69
C ALA A 84 0.44 20.85 23.90
N GLY A 85 1.35 20.78 22.93
CA GLY A 85 2.75 21.21 23.10
C GLY A 85 3.29 22.10 21.99
N SER A 86 4.59 22.44 22.07
CA SER A 86 5.32 23.26 21.09
C SER A 86 5.42 22.63 19.69
N GLY A 87 5.15 21.32 19.58
CA GLY A 87 5.13 20.56 18.33
C GLY A 87 3.86 20.71 17.49
N LEU A 88 2.98 21.67 17.80
CA LEU A 88 1.73 21.92 17.07
C LEU A 88 1.93 22.09 15.55
N PHE A 89 3.03 22.72 15.14
CA PHE A 89 3.37 22.87 13.72
C PHE A 89 3.64 21.54 13.00
N LEU A 90 4.16 20.52 13.71
CA LEU A 90 4.38 19.19 13.14
C LEU A 90 3.05 18.52 12.74
N ASN A 91 1.95 18.84 13.42
CA ASN A 91 0.63 18.30 13.06
C ASN A 91 0.18 18.73 11.67
N SER A 92 0.62 19.90 11.20
CA SER A 92 0.33 20.35 9.83
C SER A 92 0.94 19.43 8.77
N LEU A 93 2.02 18.70 9.09
CA LEU A 93 2.67 17.76 8.17
C LEU A 93 2.21 16.31 8.43
N ILE A 94 2.02 15.94 9.70
CA ILE A 94 1.61 14.59 10.09
C ILE A 94 0.19 14.26 9.58
N MET A 95 -0.76 15.19 9.70
CA MET A 95 -2.17 14.91 9.36
C MET A 95 -2.39 14.65 7.86
N PRO A 96 -1.76 15.38 6.91
CA PRO A 96 -1.81 15.02 5.49
C PRO A 96 -1.15 13.68 5.17
N VAL A 97 -0.05 13.32 5.85
CA VAL A 97 0.60 12.01 5.68
C VAL A 97 -0.33 10.89 6.15
N ILE A 98 -0.98 11.05 7.30
CA ILE A 98 -1.99 10.11 7.81
C ILE A 98 -3.15 9.97 6.83
N GLY A 99 -3.65 11.08 6.28
CA GLY A 99 -4.69 11.08 5.25
C GLY A 99 -4.28 10.33 3.98
N SER A 100 -3.00 10.44 3.59
CA SER A 100 -2.43 9.73 2.44
C SER A 100 -2.31 8.22 2.70
N ILE A 101 -1.84 7.83 3.88
CA ILE A 101 -1.80 6.41 4.31
C ILE A 101 -3.22 5.84 4.37
N GLY A 102 -4.19 6.63 4.87
CA GLY A 102 -5.60 6.28 4.87
C GLY A 102 -6.13 5.99 3.46
N TYR A 103 -5.77 6.81 2.47
CA TYR A 103 -6.13 6.56 1.06
C TYR A 103 -5.57 5.24 0.55
N CYS A 104 -4.32 4.90 0.88
CA CYS A 104 -3.72 3.64 0.48
C CYS A 104 -4.44 2.42 1.08
N LEU A 105 -4.97 2.53 2.31
CA LEU A 105 -5.68 1.46 3.01
C LEU A 105 -7.15 1.34 2.61
N PHE A 106 -7.87 2.46 2.58
CA PHE A 106 -9.33 2.50 2.45
C PHE A 106 -9.81 3.12 1.13
N ARG A 107 -8.90 3.53 0.24
CA ARG A 107 -9.20 4.26 -1.00
C ARG A 107 -10.01 5.53 -0.71
N TRP A 108 -10.92 5.92 -1.61
CA TRP A 108 -11.80 7.07 -1.43
C TRP A 108 -12.67 7.00 -0.16
N LYS A 109 -12.85 5.81 0.43
CA LYS A 109 -13.53 5.69 1.74
C LYS A 109 -12.74 6.38 2.86
N SER A 110 -11.43 6.54 2.70
CA SER A 110 -10.58 7.29 3.63
C SER A 110 -11.03 8.73 3.85
N LEU A 111 -11.74 9.34 2.89
CA LEU A 111 -12.18 10.72 2.99
C LEU A 111 -13.15 10.95 4.15
N TYR A 112 -13.99 9.94 4.47
CA TYR A 112 -14.88 9.98 5.63
C TYR A 112 -14.35 9.13 6.79
N LEU A 113 -13.66 8.02 6.51
CA LEU A 113 -13.19 7.10 7.55
C LEU A 113 -12.09 7.72 8.43
N THR A 114 -11.11 8.40 7.83
CA THR A 114 -9.99 9.00 8.58
C THR A 114 -10.45 10.13 9.50
N PRO A 115 -11.29 11.08 9.05
CA PRO A 115 -11.89 12.08 9.96
C PRO A 115 -12.73 11.47 11.08
N CYS A 116 -13.55 10.46 10.77
CA CYS A 116 -14.36 9.78 11.78
C CYS A 116 -13.50 9.11 12.86
N LEU A 117 -12.43 8.46 12.43
CA LEU A 117 -11.46 7.82 13.31
C LEU A 117 -10.68 8.84 14.17
N LEU A 118 -10.27 9.97 13.58
CA LEU A 118 -9.67 11.09 14.31
C LEU A 118 -10.61 11.63 15.38
N PHE A 119 -11.87 11.88 15.02
CA PHE A 119 -12.89 12.36 15.94
C PHE A 119 -13.15 11.36 17.09
N ALA A 120 -13.32 10.07 16.77
CA ALA A 120 -13.52 9.02 17.76
C ALA A 120 -12.33 8.91 18.73
N THR A 121 -11.10 9.02 18.23
CA THR A 121 -9.89 8.98 19.07
C THR A 121 -9.80 10.22 19.95
N HIS A 122 -10.10 11.41 19.41
CA HIS A 122 -10.09 12.66 20.17
C HIS A 122 -11.15 12.65 21.29
N LEU A 123 -12.37 12.20 20.99
CA LEU A 123 -13.44 11.99 21.96
C LEU A 123 -13.03 10.99 23.05
N GLY A 124 -12.48 9.83 22.67
CA GLY A 124 -12.03 8.81 23.61
C GLY A 124 -10.94 9.32 24.56
N THR A 125 -9.96 10.08 24.05
CA THR A 125 -8.91 10.67 24.90
C THR A 125 -9.46 11.75 25.84
N ASN A 126 -10.46 12.53 25.42
CA ASN A 126 -11.09 13.54 26.27
C ASN A 126 -11.92 12.89 27.38
N VAL A 127 -12.73 11.88 27.07
CA VAL A 127 -13.48 11.09 28.05
C VAL A 127 -12.54 10.44 29.06
N LEU A 128 -11.42 9.85 28.60
CA LEU A 128 -10.43 9.24 29.49
C LEU A 128 -9.77 10.27 30.43
N LYS A 129 -9.47 11.48 29.93
CA LYS A 129 -8.94 12.59 30.75
C LYS A 129 -9.96 13.04 31.79
N MET A 130 -11.23 13.13 31.40
CA MET A 130 -12.34 13.42 32.32
C MET A 130 -12.44 12.39 33.44
N PHE A 131 -12.32 11.09 33.15
CA PHE A 131 -12.28 10.04 34.17
C PHE A 131 -11.03 10.10 35.07
N ARG A 132 -9.90 10.57 34.54
CA ARG A 132 -8.64 10.70 35.30
C ARG A 132 -8.56 11.99 36.13
N GLY A 133 -9.58 12.84 36.09
CA GLY A 133 -9.57 14.13 36.80
C GLY A 133 -8.51 15.11 36.29
N THR A 134 -7.95 14.87 35.10
CA THR A 134 -7.00 15.78 34.46
C THR A 134 -7.74 16.81 33.61
N GLU A 135 -7.09 17.93 33.29
CA GLU A 135 -7.69 18.99 32.48
C GLU A 135 -8.24 18.42 31.16
N HIS A 136 -9.55 18.57 30.98
CA HIS A 136 -10.28 18.20 29.77
C HIS A 136 -10.38 19.42 28.87
N LEU A 137 -10.28 19.20 27.56
CA LEU A 137 -10.54 20.25 26.58
C LEU A 137 -12.04 20.52 26.55
N ASP A 138 -12.40 21.80 26.52
CA ASP A 138 -13.78 22.23 26.34
C ASP A 138 -14.35 21.71 25.01
N LEU A 139 -15.67 21.49 24.97
CA LEU A 139 -16.34 20.78 23.88
C LEU A 139 -16.21 21.54 22.54
N ALA A 140 -16.21 22.88 22.61
CA ALA A 140 -15.96 23.76 21.47
C ALA A 140 -14.53 23.61 20.91
N SER A 141 -13.53 23.57 21.79
CA SER A 141 -12.13 23.35 21.42
C SER A 141 -11.94 21.96 20.80
N LEU A 142 -12.59 20.94 21.36
CA LEU A 142 -12.55 19.57 20.84
C LEU A 142 -13.04 19.52 19.39
N LEU A 143 -14.19 20.14 19.11
CA LEU A 143 -14.78 20.21 17.78
C LEU A 143 -13.88 20.96 16.80
N LEU A 144 -13.37 22.14 17.18
CA LEU A 144 -12.50 22.96 16.33
C LEU A 144 -11.22 22.21 15.92
N TRP A 145 -10.51 21.61 16.89
CA TRP A 145 -9.29 20.85 16.60
C TRP A 145 -9.58 19.61 15.74
N SER A 146 -10.68 18.90 16.00
CA SER A 146 -11.06 17.74 15.20
C SER A 146 -11.41 18.13 13.75
N ALA A 147 -12.10 19.25 13.55
CA ALA A 147 -12.42 19.77 12.23
C ALA A 147 -11.17 20.20 11.48
N LEU A 148 -10.24 20.89 12.14
CA LEU A 148 -8.96 21.31 11.55
C LEU A 148 -8.15 20.10 11.06
N TYR A 149 -7.99 19.08 11.90
CA TYR A 149 -7.25 17.87 11.53
C TYR A 149 -7.96 17.04 10.46
N ALA A 150 -9.30 17.03 10.47
CA ALA A 150 -10.09 16.41 9.40
C ALA A 150 -9.82 17.06 8.04
N VAL A 151 -9.74 18.40 7.99
CA VAL A 151 -9.41 19.13 6.74
C VAL A 151 -8.01 18.75 6.25
N PHE A 152 -7.00 18.76 7.11
CA PHE A 152 -5.64 18.38 6.71
C PHE A 152 -5.53 16.93 6.25
N ALA A 153 -6.21 16.01 6.94
CA ALA A 153 -6.28 14.61 6.52
C ALA A 153 -6.98 14.46 5.16
N ALA A 154 -8.09 15.17 4.93
CA ALA A 154 -8.80 15.15 3.66
C ALA A 154 -7.93 15.67 2.50
N ILE A 155 -7.18 16.77 2.73
CA ILE A 155 -6.21 17.29 1.74
C ILE A 155 -5.20 16.20 1.38
N GLY A 156 -4.60 15.54 2.38
CA GLY A 156 -3.68 14.43 2.15
C GLY A 156 -4.29 13.27 1.35
N THR A 157 -5.52 12.86 1.70
CA THR A 157 -6.26 11.83 0.97
C THR A 157 -6.50 12.22 -0.49
N VAL A 158 -6.87 13.47 -0.77
CA VAL A 158 -7.09 13.98 -2.13
C VAL A 158 -5.79 13.98 -2.93
N ILE A 159 -4.69 14.47 -2.34
CA ILE A 159 -3.36 14.46 -3.00
C ILE A 159 -2.96 13.03 -3.39
N ALA A 160 -3.06 12.08 -2.46
CA ALA A 160 -2.76 10.68 -2.72
C ALA A 160 -3.67 10.08 -3.81
N GLY A 161 -4.96 10.46 -3.81
CA GLY A 161 -5.92 10.04 -4.83
C GLY A 161 -5.61 10.57 -6.22
N LEU A 162 -5.25 11.85 -6.34
CA LEU A 162 -4.87 12.47 -7.60
C LEU A 162 -3.58 11.84 -8.16
N LEU A 163 -2.56 11.67 -7.32
CA LEU A 163 -1.32 10.99 -7.71
C LEU A 163 -1.58 9.57 -8.20
N HIS A 164 -2.41 8.80 -7.48
CA HIS A 164 -2.77 7.45 -7.91
C HIS A 164 -3.48 7.43 -9.28
N ILE A 165 -4.35 8.40 -9.58
CA ILE A 165 -5.01 8.51 -10.88
C ILE A 165 -4.00 8.84 -11.98
N VAL A 166 -3.09 9.79 -11.73
CA VAL A 166 -2.05 10.20 -12.68
C VAL A 166 -1.12 9.03 -13.02
N PHE A 167 -0.59 8.33 -12.01
CA PHE A 167 0.29 7.18 -12.24
C PHE A 167 -0.42 6.03 -12.96
N ARG A 168 -1.71 5.81 -12.67
CA ARG A 168 -2.49 4.82 -13.41
C ARG A 168 -2.60 5.19 -14.89
N LYS A 169 -2.73 6.48 -15.23
CA LYS A 169 -2.85 6.94 -16.62
C LYS A 169 -1.54 6.84 -17.42
N ILE A 170 -0.39 6.88 -16.76
CA ILE A 170 0.94 6.78 -17.42
C ILE A 170 1.27 5.33 -17.84
N ASN A 171 0.67 4.33 -17.18
CA ASN A 171 0.91 2.90 -17.45
C ASN A 171 -0.03 2.27 -18.50
N TYR A 172 -0.86 3.07 -19.20
CA TYR A 172 -1.67 2.65 -20.35
C TYR A 172 -1.19 3.41 -21.59
#